data_AF-R5XSG6-F1
#
_entry.id   AF-R5XSG6-F1
#
_cell.length_a   1.000
_cell.length_b   1.000
_cell.length_c   1.000
_cell.angle_alpha   90.00
_cell.angle_beta   90.00
_cell.angle_gamma   90.00
#
_symmetry.space_group_name_H-M   'P 1'
#
loop_
_entity.id
_entity.type
_entity.pdbx_description
1 polymer ?
#
loop_
_entity_poly.entity_id
_entity_poly.type
_entity_poly.pdbx_seq_one_letter_code
_entity_poly.pdbx_strand_id
1 'polypeptide(L)'
;MYYKYQNKYVDDYLINLISNFDKNKKYVFVGDGAINYKNILKDNLGDNAIVLPMYNSFPRASILCELALNKKEANIYTLEPEYISKSRAEKKF
;
A
#
# COMPACT_ATOMS: atom_id res chain seq x y z
N MET A 1 -6.98 -7.99 5.87
CA MET A 1 -6.31 -9.16 6.49
C MET A 1 -6.40 -10.28 5.48
N TYR A 2 -5.28 -10.68 4.89
CA TYR A 2 -5.21 -11.72 3.87
C TYR A 2 -5.50 -13.07 4.53
N TYR A 3 -6.72 -13.57 4.40
CA TYR A 3 -7.02 -14.95 4.78
C TYR A 3 -7.61 -15.68 3.58
N LYS A 4 -6.99 -16.79 3.23
CA LYS A 4 -7.43 -17.67 2.16
C LYS A 4 -8.57 -18.51 2.71
N TYR A 5 -9.82 -18.15 2.40
CA TYR A 5 -10.98 -18.96 2.75
C TYR A 5 -11.38 -19.81 1.55
N GLN A 6 -11.36 -21.14 1.70
CA GLN A 6 -11.84 -22.08 0.68
C GLN A 6 -11.28 -21.85 -0.74
N ASN A 7 -9.97 -21.59 -0.88
CA ASN A 7 -9.29 -21.36 -2.16
C ASN A 7 -9.80 -20.18 -3.02
N LYS A 8 -10.67 -19.30 -2.50
CA LYS A 8 -11.03 -18.03 -3.15
C LYS A 8 -10.29 -16.87 -2.48
N TYR A 9 -9.71 -16.00 -3.30
CA TYR A 9 -9.19 -14.71 -2.85
C TYR A 9 -10.39 -13.79 -2.59
N VAL A 10 -10.62 -13.41 -1.34
CA VAL A 10 -11.70 -12.49 -0.95
C VAL A 10 -11.07 -11.12 -0.71
N ASP A 11 -10.65 -10.46 -1.78
CA ASP A 11 -10.26 -9.04 -1.75
C ASP A 11 -10.77 -8.35 -3.01
N ASP A 12 -12.10 -8.29 -3.12
CA ASP A 12 -12.80 -7.63 -4.22
C ASP A 12 -12.39 -6.15 -4.32
N TYR A 13 -12.00 -5.54 -3.19
CA TYR A 13 -11.56 -4.15 -3.18
C TYR A 13 -10.28 -3.97 -4.00
N LEU A 14 -9.23 -4.75 -3.74
CA LEU A 14 -7.97 -4.63 -4.48
C LEU A 14 -8.15 -4.93 -5.97
N ILE A 15 -8.91 -5.98 -6.31
CA ILE A 15 -9.18 -6.34 -7.70
C ILE A 15 -9.95 -5.22 -8.40
N ASN A 16 -11.01 -4.69 -7.78
CA ASN A 16 -11.79 -3.58 -8.34
C ASN A 16 -10.98 -2.28 -8.44
N LEU A 17 -10.03 -2.05 -7.54
CA LEU A 17 -9.14 -0.90 -7.64
C LEU A 17 -8.22 -1.03 -8.87
N ILE A 18 -7.61 -2.20 -9.06
CA ILE A 18 -6.65 -2.45 -10.15
C ILE A 18 -7.34 -2.59 -11.51
N SER A 19 -8.59 -3.02 -11.56
CA SER A 19 -9.35 -3.11 -12.82
C SER A 19 -9.54 -1.73 -13.46
N ASN A 20 -9.57 -0.66 -12.67
CA ASN A 20 -9.67 0.72 -13.12
C ASN A 20 -8.33 1.32 -13.61
N PHE A 21 -7.22 0.58 -13.52
CA PHE A 21 -5.91 1.08 -13.94
C PHE A 21 -5.77 1.01 -15.46
N ASP A 22 -5.05 1.98 -16.03
CA ASP A 22 -4.72 2.02 -17.45
C ASP A 22 -3.76 0.88 -17.81
N LYS A 23 -4.25 -0.09 -18.58
CA LYS A 23 -3.50 -1.30 -18.95
C LYS A 23 -2.31 -1.02 -19.85
N ASN A 24 -2.16 0.19 -20.40
CA ASN A 24 -1.00 0.56 -21.22
C ASN A 24 0.16 1.17 -20.40
N LYS A 25 -0.04 1.37 -19.09
CA LYS A 25 0.97 1.93 -18.20
C LYS A 25 1.61 0.84 -17.33
N LYS A 26 2.89 1.05 -17.01
CA LYS A 26 3.60 0.25 -16.02
C LYS A 26 3.40 0.86 -14.63
N TYR A 27 3.18 0.00 -13.65
CA TYR A 27 2.94 0.36 -12.26
C TYR A 27 4.01 -0.29 -11.39
N VAL A 28 4.64 0.51 -10.53
CA VAL A 28 5.61 0.04 -9.54
C VAL A 28 4.90 -0.12 -8.20
N PHE A 29 4.91 -1.33 -7.67
CA PHE A 29 4.33 -1.66 -6.37
C PHE A 29 5.45 -1.90 -5.36
N VAL A 30 5.30 -1.30 -4.18
CA VAL A 30 6.31 -1.28 -3.10
C VAL A 30 5.61 -1.64 -1.79
N GLY A 31 6.32 -2.32 -0.88
CA GLY A 31 5.77 -2.77 0.41
C GLY A 31 5.64 -4.28 0.50
N ASP A 32 5.44 -4.77 1.72
CA ASP A 32 5.15 -6.18 2.01
C ASP A 32 3.79 -6.60 1.43
N GLY A 33 2.81 -5.70 1.41
CA GLY A 33 1.53 -5.88 0.73
C GLY A 33 1.71 -6.20 -0.76
N ALA A 34 2.59 -5.50 -1.47
CA ALA A 34 2.85 -5.77 -2.88
C ALA A 34 3.43 -7.18 -3.11
N ILE A 35 4.26 -7.67 -2.19
CA ILE A 35 4.85 -9.01 -2.25
C ILE A 35 3.79 -10.07 -1.93
N ASN A 36 3.00 -9.87 -0.87
CA ASN A 36 1.97 -10.80 -0.43
C ASN A 36 0.86 -10.97 -1.48
N TYR A 37 0.51 -9.88 -2.19
CA TYR A 37 -0.54 -9.86 -3.21
C TYR A 37 0.01 -9.96 -4.64
N LYS A 38 1.29 -10.31 -4.82
CA LYS A 38 1.97 -10.35 -6.12
C LYS A 38 1.19 -11.11 -7.20
N ASN A 39 0.59 -12.25 -6.86
CA ASN A 39 -0.17 -13.05 -7.82
C ASN A 39 -1.39 -12.28 -8.33
N ILE A 40 -2.20 -11.69 -7.44
CA ILE A 40 -3.35 -10.86 -7.83
C ILE A 40 -2.91 -9.69 -8.72
N LEU A 41 -1.80 -9.01 -8.37
CA LEU A 41 -1.25 -7.92 -9.18
C LEU A 41 -0.85 -8.40 -10.59
N LYS A 42 -0.12 -9.54 -10.66
CA LYS A 42 0.38 -10.11 -11.93
C LYS A 42 -0.74 -10.71 -12.78
N ASP A 43 -1.73 -11.36 -12.18
CA ASP A 43 -2.87 -11.93 -12.91
C ASP A 43 -3.72 -10.83 -13.56
N ASN A 44 -3.79 -9.63 -12.97
CA ASN A 44 -4.60 -8.52 -13.46
C ASN A 44 -3.86 -7.53 -14.38
N LEU A 45 -2.54 -7.35 -14.20
CA LEU A 45 -1.74 -6.35 -14.93
C LEU A 45 -0.61 -6.98 -15.76
N GLY A 46 -0.37 -8.29 -15.65
CA GLY A 46 0.71 -8.99 -16.34
C GLY A 46 2.08 -8.37 -16.07
N ASP A 47 2.83 -8.12 -17.15
CA ASP A 47 4.16 -7.52 -17.09
C ASP A 47 4.15 -6.04 -16.70
N ASN A 48 2.98 -5.39 -16.74
CA ASN A 48 2.85 -4.00 -16.33
C ASN A 48 2.87 -3.82 -14.81
N ALA A 49 2.66 -4.88 -14.02
CA ALA A 49 2.89 -4.84 -12.58
C ALA A 49 4.36 -5.15 -12.25
N ILE A 50 5.12 -4.14 -11.85
CA ILE A 50 6.50 -4.27 -11.38
C ILE A 50 6.47 -4.29 -9.85
N VAL A 51 6.69 -5.46 -9.24
CA VAL A 51 6.74 -5.60 -7.79
C VAL A 51 8.19 -5.51 -7.33
N LEU A 52 8.51 -4.52 -6.49
CA LEU A 52 9.86 -4.36 -5.95
C LEU A 52 10.17 -5.42 -4.89
N PRO A 53 11.45 -5.83 -4.76
CA PRO A 53 11.88 -6.77 -3.74
C PRO A 53 11.85 -6.15 -2.33
N MET A 54 11.79 -7.00 -1.32
CA MET A 54 11.54 -6.62 0.08
C MET A 54 12.54 -5.61 0.64
N TYR A 55 13.80 -5.65 0.21
CA TYR A 55 14.82 -4.69 0.65
C TYR A 55 14.54 -3.24 0.19
N ASN A 56 13.68 -3.05 -0.82
CA ASN A 56 13.19 -1.75 -1.28
C ASN A 56 11.81 -1.40 -0.73
N SER A 57 11.19 -2.30 0.04
CA SER A 57 9.81 -2.16 0.52
C SER A 57 9.65 -1.34 1.80
N PHE A 58 10.75 -1.06 2.50
CA PHE A 58 10.70 -0.33 3.77
C PHE A 58 10.93 1.17 3.58
N PRO A 59 10.14 2.03 4.25
CA PRO A 59 10.41 3.46 4.33
C PRO A 59 11.82 3.73 4.89
N ARG A 60 12.55 4.66 4.27
CA ARG A 60 13.91 5.03 4.69
C ARG A 60 13.90 6.46 5.23
N ALA A 61 14.55 6.67 6.38
CA ALA A 61 14.62 7.98 7.02
C ALA A 61 15.23 9.06 6.11
N SER A 62 16.23 8.71 5.29
CA SER A 62 16.84 9.63 4.32
C SER A 62 15.83 10.12 3.27
N ILE A 63 15.00 9.21 2.74
CA ILE A 63 13.95 9.57 1.78
C ILE A 63 12.87 10.41 2.45
N LEU A 64 12.51 10.09 3.69
CA LEU A 64 11.56 10.89 4.47
C LEU A 64 12.08 12.32 4.70
N CYS A 65 13.38 12.46 5.02
CA CYS A 65 14.04 13.76 5.17
C CYS A 65 13.96 14.58 3.87
N GLU A 66 14.29 13.97 2.73
CA GLU A 66 14.21 14.62 1.42
C GLU A 66 12.79 15.13 1.11
N LEU A 67 11.77 14.30 1.38
CA LEU A 67 10.37 14.68 1.20
C LEU A 67 9.92 15.81 2.14
N ALA A 68 10.57 15.96 3.30
CA ALA A 68 10.26 16.98 4.30
C ALA A 68 10.82 18.37 3.95
N LEU A 69 11.85 18.47 3.11
CA LEU A 69 12.52 19.73 2.78
C LEU A 69 11.57 20.80 2.21
N ASN A 70 10.54 20.37 1.48
CA ASN A 70 9.55 21.26 0.84
C ASN A 70 8.21 21.31 1.61
N LYS A 71 8.15 20.74 2.82
CA LYS A 71 6.94 20.72 3.65
C LYS A 71 6.97 21.88 4.64
N LYS A 72 5.80 22.44 4.95
CA LYS A 72 5.65 23.37 6.06
C LYS A 72 5.88 22.62 7.38
N GLU A 73 6.56 23.27 8.33
CA GLU A 73 6.75 22.74 9.67
C GLU A 73 5.42 22.40 10.33
N ALA A 74 5.36 21.23 10.98
CA ALA A 74 4.19 20.75 11.69
C ALA A 74 4.25 21.18 13.17
N ASN A 75 3.10 21.58 13.72
CA ASN A 75 2.97 21.81 15.16
C ASN A 75 2.88 20.45 15.88
N ILE A 76 3.83 20.18 16.77
CA ILE A 76 3.93 18.93 17.53
C ILE A 76 2.71 18.66 18.43
N TYR A 77 1.99 19.71 18.85
CA TYR A 77 0.80 19.57 19.69
C TYR A 77 -0.46 19.20 18.90
N THR A 78 -0.44 19.36 17.58
CA THR A 78 -1.57 19.03 16.70
C THR A 78 -1.25 17.89 15.73
N LEU A 79 -0.06 17.29 15.84
CA LEU A 79 0.35 16.20 14.97
C LEU A 79 -0.37 14.92 15.39
N GLU A 80 -1.15 14.36 14.47
CA GLU A 80 -1.90 13.13 14.69
C GLU A 80 -1.49 12.06 13.67
N PRO A 81 -1.50 10.76 14.05
CA PRO A 81 -1.32 9.68 13.10
C PRO A 81 -2.43 9.65 12.05
N GLU A 82 -2.09 9.20 10.83
CA GLU A 82 -3.10 8.88 9.83
C GLU A 82 -3.77 7.53 10.17
N TYR A 83 -5.04 7.57 10.55
CA TYR A 83 -5.81 6.38 10.88
C TYR A 83 -6.56 5.85 9.64
N ILE A 84 -6.12 4.72 9.11
CA ILE A 84 -6.75 4.06 7.95
C ILE A 84 -8.15 3.50 8.28
N SER A 85 -8.41 3.13 9.54
CA SER A 85 -9.75 2.74 10.01
C SER A 85 -10.02 3.31 11.40
N LYS A 86 -11.04 4.18 11.51
CA LYS A 86 -11.46 4.82 12.78
C LYS A 86 -11.74 3.82 13.92
N SER A 87 -12.22 2.62 13.58
CA SER A 87 -12.55 1.56 14.54
C SER A 87 -11.37 1.01 15.36
N ARG A 88 -10.11 1.31 15.00
CA ARG A 88 -8.95 0.92 15.81
C ARG A 88 -8.58 1.94 16.90
N ALA A 89 -8.88 3.21 16.70
CA ALA A 89 -8.62 4.27 17.69
C ALA A 89 -9.74 4.37 18.74
N GLU A 90 -10.96 3.97 18.39
CA GLU A 90 -12.16 4.13 19.25
C GLU A 90 -12.51 2.88 20.08
N LYS A 91 -11.74 1.79 20.02
CA LYS A 91 -11.96 0.61 20.88
C LYS A 91 -11.57 0.94 22.32
N LYS A 92 -12.55 1.35 23.14
CA LYS A 92 -12.45 1.32 24.60
C LYS A 92 -12.40 -0.15 25.05
N PHE A 93 -11.41 -0.48 25.89
CA PHE A 93 -11.35 -1.72 26.64
C PHE A 93 -12.45 -1.77 27.70
#